data_AF-A0A3P7J0Z7-F1
#
_entry.id   AF-A0A3P7J0Z7-F1
#
_cell.length_a   1.000
_cell.length_b   1.000
_cell.length_c   1.000
_cell.angle_alpha   90.00
_cell.angle_beta   90.00
_cell.angle_gamma   90.00
#
_symmetry.space_group_name_H-M   'P 1'
#
loop_
_entity.id
_entity.type
_entity.pdbx_description
1 polymer ?
#
loop_
_entity_poly.entity_id
_entity_poly.type
_entity_poly.pdbx_seq_one_letter_code
_entity_poly.pdbx_strand_id
1 'polypeptide(L)'
;DFGLPAGCISWRSAFPTGFSSPKEVSTRITTAFANLSGILRAAKGLPLMITNIHGISPYLRDTEPCAAEVLCTTDQGHIEDGHRMPAQRAVPPYTGAVTVHLKLEYSGKWGSTIEGIRQLSAAFYIEIGKYLREKHKLIAVPTMDQLLVVKVGFFAL
;
A
#
# COMPACT_ATOMS: atom_id res chain seq x y z
N ASP A 1 -31.74 29.19 28.21
CA ASP A 1 -31.33 27.92 27.59
C ASP A 1 -31.64 27.92 26.10
N PHE A 2 -30.61 28.07 25.26
CA PHE A 2 -30.75 27.99 23.81
C PHE A 2 -30.74 26.51 23.40
N GLY A 3 -31.91 25.94 23.19
CA GLY A 3 -32.07 24.58 22.66
C GLY A 3 -31.73 24.55 21.17
N LEU A 4 -30.56 24.04 20.82
CA LEU A 4 -30.18 23.83 19.42
C LEU A 4 -30.86 22.57 18.86
N PRO A 5 -31.39 22.60 17.63
CA PRO A 5 -31.94 21.43 16.95
C PRO A 5 -30.90 20.30 16.82
N ALA A 6 -31.31 19.04 16.96
CA ALA A 6 -30.43 17.87 16.82
C ALA A 6 -29.70 17.79 15.46
N GLY A 7 -30.21 18.48 14.42
CA GLY A 7 -29.56 18.60 13.12
C GLY A 7 -28.38 19.58 13.05
N CYS A 8 -28.13 20.39 14.09
CA CYS A 8 -27.07 21.40 14.07
C CYS A 8 -25.69 20.86 14.45
N ILE A 9 -25.58 19.62 14.92
CA ILE A 9 -24.29 18.99 15.25
C ILE A 9 -23.58 18.53 13.97
N SER A 10 -24.32 18.19 12.91
CA SER A 10 -23.74 17.72 11.63
C SER A 10 -23.02 18.81 10.84
N TRP A 11 -23.32 20.08 11.09
CA TRP A 11 -22.72 21.23 10.39
C TRP A 11 -21.38 21.68 11.01
N ARG A 12 -21.03 21.17 12.20
CA ARG A 12 -19.74 21.47 12.85
C ARG A 12 -18.65 20.43 12.57
N SER A 13 -18.99 19.29 11.99
CA SER A 13 -17.96 18.42 11.40
C SER A 13 -17.74 18.87 9.96
N ALA A 14 -16.57 19.44 9.69
CA ALA A 14 -16.08 19.63 8.32
C ALA A 14 -15.89 18.31 7.55
N PHE A 15 -16.18 17.18 8.20
CA PHE A 15 -16.03 15.83 7.70
C PHE A 15 -17.40 15.12 7.77
N PRO A 16 -17.83 14.44 6.69
CA PRO A 16 -19.02 13.60 6.71
C PRO A 16 -18.91 12.52 7.79
N THR A 17 -20.04 12.09 8.35
CA THR A 17 -20.11 11.01 9.37
C THR A 17 -19.57 9.65 8.88
N GLY A 18 -19.27 9.49 7.59
CA GLY A 18 -18.62 8.32 7.00
C GLY A 18 -17.10 8.45 6.78
N PHE A 19 -16.46 9.50 7.30
CA PHE A 19 -15.03 9.76 7.04
C PHE A 19 -14.11 8.85 7.87
N SER A 20 -14.54 8.35 9.04
CA SER A 20 -13.74 7.39 9.80
C SER A 20 -13.67 6.07 9.04
N SER A 21 -12.45 5.61 8.72
CA SER A 21 -12.19 4.22 8.34
C SER A 21 -13.00 3.29 9.24
N PRO A 22 -13.90 2.46 8.67
CA PRO A 22 -14.53 1.40 9.45
C PRO A 22 -13.41 0.61 10.13
N LYS A 23 -13.50 0.37 11.44
CA LYS A 23 -12.46 -0.38 12.17
C LYS A 23 -12.07 -1.70 11.48
N GLU A 24 -13.02 -2.28 10.74
CA GLU A 24 -12.83 -3.46 9.91
C GLU A 24 -11.81 -3.29 8.77
N VAL A 25 -11.71 -2.11 8.16
CA VAL A 25 -10.73 -1.83 7.10
C VAL A 25 -9.32 -1.76 7.69
N SER A 26 -9.15 -1.05 8.81
CA SER A 26 -7.86 -0.96 9.51
C SER A 26 -7.36 -2.32 9.99
N THR A 27 -8.24 -3.18 10.52
CA THR A 27 -7.86 -4.53 10.92
C THR A 27 -7.46 -5.38 9.72
N ARG A 28 -8.19 -5.32 8.60
CA ARG A 28 -7.82 -6.00 7.34
C ARG A 28 -6.45 -5.56 6.84
N ILE A 29 -6.16 -4.26 6.84
CA ILE A 29 -4.86 -3.70 6.43
C ILE A 29 -3.74 -4.20 7.36
N THR A 30 -3.97 -4.14 8.68
CA THR A 30 -2.98 -4.58 9.67
C THR A 30 -2.69 -6.08 9.56
N THR A 31 -3.72 -6.90 9.37
CA THR A 31 -3.57 -8.35 9.13
C THR A 31 -2.86 -8.64 7.81
N ALA A 32 -3.20 -7.92 6.74
CA ALA A 32 -2.52 -8.04 5.44
C ALA A 32 -1.03 -7.65 5.54
N PHE A 33 -0.72 -6.58 6.25
CA PHE A 33 0.65 -6.14 6.54
C PHE A 33 1.43 -7.17 7.37
N ALA A 34 0.84 -7.72 8.44
CA ALA A 34 1.46 -8.75 9.25
C ALA A 34 1.78 -10.00 8.42
N ASN A 35 0.84 -10.43 7.58
CA ASN A 35 1.03 -11.57 6.68
C ASN A 35 2.11 -11.31 5.61
N LEU A 36 2.12 -10.13 4.99
CA LEU A 36 3.16 -9.75 4.02
C LEU A 36 4.54 -9.68 4.69
N SER A 37 4.61 -9.11 5.89
CA SER A 37 5.85 -9.04 6.67
C SER A 37 6.36 -10.42 7.06
N GLY A 38 5.48 -11.37 7.39
CA GLY A 38 5.85 -12.76 7.63
C GLY A 38 6.46 -13.43 6.39
N ILE A 39 5.85 -13.22 5.22
CA ILE A 39 6.35 -13.73 3.93
C ILE A 39 7.74 -13.16 3.61
N LEU A 40 7.90 -11.84 3.73
CA LEU A 40 9.16 -11.17 3.42
C LEU A 40 10.28 -11.59 4.39
N ARG A 41 10.00 -11.78 5.68
CA ARG A 41 10.99 -12.31 6.64
C ARG A 41 11.35 -13.76 6.37
N ALA A 42 10.42 -14.56 5.85
CA ALA A 42 10.66 -15.94 5.45
C ALA A 42 11.31 -16.07 4.06
N ALA A 43 11.61 -14.95 3.38
CA ALA A 43 12.20 -14.95 2.06
C ALA A 43 13.64 -15.49 2.09
N LYS A 44 13.80 -16.72 1.59
CA LYS A 44 15.10 -17.36 1.36
C LYS A 44 15.48 -17.30 -0.11
N GLY A 45 16.74 -17.04 -0.38
CA GLY A 45 17.32 -16.97 -1.73
C GLY A 45 17.48 -15.55 -2.29
N LEU A 46 17.19 -14.50 -1.50
CA LEU A 46 17.51 -13.13 -1.87
C LEU A 46 19.02 -12.86 -1.69
N PRO A 47 19.62 -11.99 -2.52
CA PRO A 47 21.05 -11.68 -2.44
C PRO A 47 21.45 -10.96 -1.14
N LEU A 48 20.50 -10.26 -0.51
CA LEU A 48 20.63 -9.70 0.83
C LEU A 48 19.40 -10.07 1.66
N MET A 49 19.62 -10.43 2.91
CA MET A 49 18.54 -10.72 3.84
C MET A 49 17.80 -9.44 4.26
N ILE A 50 16.47 -9.53 4.36
CA ILE A 50 15.64 -8.45 4.93
C ILE A 50 15.75 -8.51 6.45
N THR A 51 16.35 -7.49 7.06
CA THR A 51 16.57 -7.42 8.51
C THR A 51 15.42 -6.72 9.24
N ASN A 52 14.78 -5.74 8.61
CA ASN A 52 13.70 -5.00 9.25
C ASN A 52 12.61 -4.57 8.26
N ILE A 53 11.37 -4.50 8.76
CA ILE A 53 10.18 -4.14 7.99
C ILE A 53 9.36 -3.18 8.85
N HIS A 54 9.25 -1.93 8.43
CA HIS A 54 8.57 -0.86 9.16
C HIS A 54 7.44 -0.28 8.33
N GLY A 55 6.19 -0.43 8.78
CA GLY A 55 5.07 0.27 8.17
C GLY A 55 5.00 1.71 8.68
N ILE A 56 5.18 2.69 7.79
CA ILE A 56 5.16 4.13 8.14
C ILE A 56 3.83 4.80 7.78
N SER A 57 2.97 4.08 7.07
CA SER A 57 1.69 4.56 6.58
C SER A 57 0.75 5.03 7.71
N PRO A 58 -0.01 6.12 7.51
CA PRO A 58 -1.08 6.54 8.43
C PRO A 58 -2.18 5.47 8.58
N TYR A 59 -2.39 4.61 7.57
CA TYR A 59 -3.33 3.49 7.63
C TYR A 59 -3.02 2.49 8.76
N LEU A 60 -1.75 2.34 9.13
CA LEU A 60 -1.33 1.42 10.20
C LEU A 60 -1.42 2.05 11.60
N ARG A 61 -1.67 3.36 11.67
CA ARG A 61 -1.75 4.13 12.92
C ARG A 61 -3.16 4.68 13.17
N ASP A 62 -4.13 4.30 12.33
CA ASP A 62 -5.50 4.81 12.37
C ASP A 62 -5.59 6.35 12.32
N THR A 63 -4.60 7.00 11.69
CA THR A 63 -4.55 8.45 11.54
C THR A 63 -4.94 8.91 10.14
N GLU A 64 -5.38 8.00 9.27
CA GLU A 64 -5.78 8.37 7.93
C GLU A 64 -7.18 9.04 7.95
N PRO A 65 -7.30 10.26 7.38
CA PRO A 65 -8.56 10.98 7.30
C PRO A 65 -9.60 10.25 6.42
N CYS A 66 -9.19 9.73 5.26
CA CYS A 66 -10.08 8.97 4.38
C CYS A 66 -9.81 7.48 4.53
N ALA A 67 -10.83 6.66 4.82
CA ALA A 67 -10.69 5.22 4.66
C ALA A 67 -10.19 4.93 3.23
N ALA A 68 -9.10 4.18 3.06
CA ALA A 68 -8.80 3.65 1.74
C ALA A 68 -10.01 2.81 1.36
N GLU A 69 -10.70 3.18 0.28
CA GLU A 69 -11.65 2.25 -0.33
C GLU A 69 -10.80 1.10 -0.85
N VAL A 70 -10.75 0.05 -0.04
CA VAL A 70 -10.14 -1.20 -0.42
C VAL A 70 -10.99 -1.72 -1.56
N LEU A 71 -10.40 -1.70 -2.75
CA LEU A 71 -10.85 -2.25 -4.03
C LEU A 71 -11.19 -1.15 -5.05
N CYS A 72 -10.26 -0.94 -5.98
CA CYS A 72 -10.66 -0.84 -7.38
C CYS A 72 -11.45 -2.10 -7.69
N THR A 73 -12.78 -2.06 -7.52
CA THR A 73 -13.59 -3.21 -7.84
C THR A 73 -13.53 -3.42 -9.35
N THR A 74 -13.27 -4.66 -9.76
CA THR A 74 -13.20 -5.07 -11.18
C THR A 74 -14.57 -5.04 -11.87
N ASP A 75 -15.50 -4.25 -11.39
CA ASP A 75 -16.82 -3.96 -11.97
C ASP A 75 -16.96 -2.47 -12.35
N GLN A 76 -16.08 -1.58 -11.88
CA GLN A 76 -16.12 -0.15 -12.23
C GLN A 76 -15.28 0.15 -13.50
N GLY A 77 -15.90 0.80 -14.50
CA GLY A 77 -15.25 1.19 -15.76
C GLY A 77 -15.60 0.31 -16.98
N HIS A 78 -15.21 0.77 -18.17
CA HIS A 78 -15.41 0.06 -19.45
C HIS A 78 -14.09 -0.51 -19.97
N ILE A 79 -14.12 -1.58 -20.76
CA ILE A 79 -12.92 -2.17 -21.37
C ILE A 79 -12.81 -1.69 -22.81
N GLU A 80 -11.73 -0.99 -23.13
CA GLU A 80 -11.42 -0.48 -24.46
C GLU A 80 -10.01 -0.96 -24.83
N ASP A 81 -9.86 -1.64 -25.97
CA ASP A 81 -8.57 -2.22 -26.44
C ASP A 81 -7.84 -3.11 -25.42
N GLY A 82 -8.59 -3.87 -24.61
CA GLY A 82 -8.01 -4.74 -23.57
C GLY A 82 -7.51 -3.99 -22.33
N HIS A 83 -7.67 -2.68 -22.29
CA HIS A 83 -7.39 -1.83 -21.14
C HIS A 83 -8.69 -1.38 -20.47
N ARG A 84 -8.71 -1.35 -19.15
CA ARG A 84 -9.89 -0.92 -18.39
C ARG A 84 -9.84 0.59 -18.16
N MET A 85 -10.78 1.31 -18.75
CA MET A 85 -10.91 2.75 -18.63
C MET A 85 -11.89 3.11 -17.51
N PRO A 86 -11.59 4.14 -16.68
CA PRO A 86 -12.52 4.65 -15.69
C PRO A 86 -13.77 5.23 -16.39
N ALA A 87 -14.94 5.08 -15.77
CA ALA A 87 -16.18 5.62 -16.33
C ALA A 87 -16.11 7.15 -16.42
N GLN A 88 -16.64 7.73 -17.50
CA GLN A 88 -16.63 9.19 -17.71
C GLN A 88 -17.36 9.89 -16.53
N ARG A 89 -16.66 10.79 -15.82
CA ARG A 89 -17.08 11.48 -14.58
C ARG A 89 -17.10 10.64 -13.29
N ALA A 90 -16.68 9.38 -13.31
CA ALA A 90 -16.32 8.67 -12.10
C ALA A 90 -14.86 9.02 -11.76
N VAL A 91 -14.66 9.84 -10.73
CA VAL A 91 -13.32 9.98 -10.14
C VAL A 91 -12.99 8.63 -9.51
N PRO A 92 -11.89 7.96 -9.89
CA PRO A 92 -11.50 6.73 -9.23
C PRO A 92 -11.39 7.00 -7.72
N PRO A 93 -12.00 6.17 -6.87
CA PRO A 93 -11.88 6.37 -5.44
C PRO A 93 -10.40 6.38 -5.04
N TYR A 94 -10.03 7.34 -4.18
CA TYR A 94 -8.66 7.48 -3.72
C TYR A 94 -8.22 6.16 -3.07
N THR A 95 -7.32 5.46 -3.77
CA THR A 95 -6.79 4.18 -3.30
C THR A 95 -5.48 4.45 -2.58
N GLY A 96 -5.55 4.54 -1.26
CA GLY A 96 -4.37 4.73 -0.42
C GLY A 96 -3.40 3.56 -0.53
N ALA A 97 -2.12 3.85 -0.76
CA ALA A 97 -1.05 2.87 -0.67
C ALA A 97 -0.48 2.82 0.75
N VAL A 98 -0.31 1.62 1.28
CA VAL A 98 0.35 1.40 2.57
C VAL A 98 1.86 1.43 2.35
N THR A 99 2.50 2.55 2.69
CA THR A 99 3.95 2.71 2.62
C THR A 99 4.65 1.91 3.72
N VAL A 100 5.62 1.10 3.30
CA VAL A 100 6.43 0.23 4.15
C VAL A 100 7.90 0.43 3.78
N HIS A 101 8.75 0.55 4.79
CA HIS A 101 10.21 0.61 4.63
C HIS A 101 10.84 -0.74 4.92
N LEU A 102 11.66 -1.19 3.99
CA LEU A 102 12.49 -2.38 4.12
C LEU A 102 13.92 -1.98 4.45
N LYS A 103 14.51 -2.65 5.43
CA LYS A 103 15.95 -2.58 5.70
C LYS A 103 16.57 -3.92 5.34
N LEU A 104 17.61 -3.85 4.51
CA LEU A 104 18.44 -4.99 4.16
C LEU A 104 19.60 -5.11 5.14
N GLU A 105 20.27 -6.26 5.15
CA GLU A 105 21.51 -6.43 5.90
C GLU A 105 22.61 -5.50 5.39
N TYR A 106 23.61 -5.25 6.25
CA TYR A 106 24.75 -4.44 5.87
C TYR A 106 25.53 -5.11 4.74
N SER A 107 25.83 -4.34 3.70
CA SER A 107 26.65 -4.78 2.58
C SER A 107 27.71 -3.73 2.30
N GLY A 108 28.95 -4.15 2.07
CA GLY A 108 30.01 -3.26 1.60
C GLY A 108 29.98 -2.99 0.09
N LYS A 109 29.02 -3.59 -0.63
CA LYS A 109 28.95 -3.60 -2.10
C LYS A 109 27.98 -2.57 -2.69
N TRP A 110 27.54 -1.59 -1.89
CA TRP A 110 26.72 -0.49 -2.40
C TRP A 110 27.54 0.38 -3.36
N GLY A 111 26.90 0.90 -4.41
CA GLY A 111 27.55 1.81 -5.35
C GLY A 111 28.07 3.07 -4.65
N SER A 112 29.17 3.63 -5.15
CA SER A 112 29.73 4.90 -4.66
C SER A 112 28.95 6.13 -5.16
N THR A 113 28.07 5.95 -6.16
CA THR A 113 27.22 6.99 -6.74
C THR A 113 25.75 6.77 -6.37
N ILE A 114 24.99 7.87 -6.27
CA ILE A 114 23.55 7.83 -5.95
C ILE A 114 22.78 7.01 -6.99
N GLU A 115 23.13 7.15 -8.27
CA GLU A 115 22.53 6.38 -9.36
C GLU A 115 22.83 4.89 -9.26
N GLY A 116 24.07 4.52 -8.89
CA GLY A 116 24.44 3.12 -8.66
C GLY A 116 23.65 2.51 -7.50
N ILE A 117 23.41 3.26 -6.43
CA ILE A 117 22.56 2.82 -5.32
C ILE A 117 21.11 2.64 -5.79
N ARG A 118 20.54 3.59 -6.54
CA ARG A 118 19.17 3.48 -7.07
C ARG A 118 18.99 2.27 -7.98
N GLN A 119 19.92 2.05 -8.91
CA GLN A 119 19.90 0.89 -9.80
C GLN A 119 20.01 -0.43 -9.03
N LEU A 120 20.88 -0.48 -8.01
CA LEU A 120 21.01 -1.66 -7.18
C LEU A 120 19.73 -1.92 -6.36
N SER A 121 19.12 -0.88 -5.79
CA SER A 121 17.82 -0.97 -5.11
C SER A 121 16.73 -1.47 -6.05
N ALA A 122 16.66 -0.94 -7.27
CA ALA A 122 15.73 -1.40 -8.29
C ALA A 122 15.92 -2.90 -8.63
N ALA A 123 17.18 -3.35 -8.74
CA ALA A 123 17.49 -4.77 -8.95
C ALA A 123 17.01 -5.63 -7.77
N PHE A 124 17.16 -5.16 -6.52
CA PHE A 124 16.58 -5.84 -5.36
C PHE A 124 15.06 -5.89 -5.40
N TYR A 125 14.38 -4.79 -5.80
CA TYR A 125 12.92 -4.78 -5.96
C TYR A 125 12.46 -5.79 -7.00
N ILE A 126 13.20 -5.96 -8.10
CA ILE A 126 12.91 -6.97 -9.12
C ILE A 126 13.01 -8.37 -8.53
N GLU A 127 14.07 -8.69 -7.79
CA GLU A 127 14.25 -10.02 -7.18
C GLU A 127 13.19 -10.32 -6.11
N ILE A 128 12.85 -9.35 -5.26
CA ILE A 128 11.75 -9.49 -4.29
C ILE A 128 10.42 -9.68 -5.04
N GLY A 129 10.18 -8.92 -6.12
CA GLY A 129 8.99 -9.05 -6.95
C GLY A 129 8.85 -10.43 -7.59
N LYS A 130 9.95 -11.01 -8.10
CA LYS A 130 9.98 -12.39 -8.62
C LYS A 130 9.64 -13.40 -7.52
N TYR A 131 10.29 -13.28 -6.35
CA TYR A 131 10.03 -14.15 -5.20
C TYR A 131 8.54 -14.15 -4.81
N LEU A 132 7.92 -12.97 -4.71
CA LEU A 132 6.51 -12.83 -4.34
C LEU A 132 5.57 -13.42 -5.40
N ARG A 133 5.91 -13.27 -6.67
CA ARG A 133 5.12 -13.79 -7.80
C ARG A 133 5.20 -15.32 -7.89
N GLU A 134 6.40 -15.89 -7.74
CA GLU A 134 6.63 -17.32 -7.89
C GLU A 134 6.11 -18.12 -6.68
N LYS A 135 6.45 -17.71 -5.45
CA LYS A 135 6.10 -18.48 -4.25
C LYS A 135 4.71 -18.22 -3.71
N HIS A 136 4.21 -16.99 -3.84
CA HIS A 136 2.95 -16.58 -3.21
C HIS A 136 1.88 -16.13 -4.22
N LYS A 137 2.16 -16.18 -5.52
CA LYS A 137 1.24 -15.76 -6.61
C LYS A 137 0.68 -14.34 -6.39
N LEU A 138 1.47 -13.47 -5.76
CA LEU A 138 1.10 -12.07 -5.54
C LEU A 138 1.45 -11.21 -6.75
N ILE A 139 0.64 -10.18 -6.99
CA ILE A 139 0.94 -9.17 -8.00
C ILE A 139 1.98 -8.22 -7.40
N ALA A 140 3.19 -8.26 -7.93
CA ALA A 140 4.29 -7.40 -7.55
C ALA A 140 4.87 -6.70 -8.79
N VAL A 141 4.88 -5.37 -8.75
CA VAL A 141 5.36 -4.49 -9.83
C VAL A 141 6.55 -3.68 -9.30
N PRO A 142 7.79 -4.06 -9.65
CA PRO A 142 8.96 -3.28 -9.29
C PRO A 142 9.05 -2.01 -10.14
N THR A 143 9.36 -0.90 -9.51
CA THR A 143 9.72 0.38 -10.15
C THR A 143 11.13 0.77 -9.74
N MET A 144 11.67 1.87 -10.29
CA MET A 144 13.03 2.32 -9.95
C MET A 144 13.18 2.70 -8.48
N ASP A 145 12.13 3.25 -7.86
CA ASP A 145 12.21 3.81 -6.52
C ASP A 145 11.38 3.04 -5.49
N GLN A 146 10.44 2.20 -5.92
CA GLN A 146 9.50 1.48 -5.04
C GLN A 146 9.10 0.12 -5.62
N LEU A 147 8.66 -0.78 -4.76
CA LEU A 147 8.02 -2.04 -5.15
C LEU A 147 6.54 -2.03 -4.77
N LEU A 148 5.65 -2.03 -5.76
CA LEU A 148 4.21 -2.07 -5.54
C LEU A 148 3.74 -3.52 -5.42
N VAL A 149 3.04 -3.85 -4.32
CA VAL A 149 2.50 -5.19 -4.06
C VAL A 149 1.01 -5.10 -3.78
N VAL A 150 0.22 -5.90 -4.49
CA VAL A 150 -1.23 -5.97 -4.29
C VAL A 150 -1.57 -7.23 -3.50
N LYS A 151 -2.10 -7.05 -2.29
CA LYS A 151 -2.54 -8.14 -1.41
C LYS A 151 -3.68 -7.68 -0.51
N VAL A 152 -4.93 -7.96 -0.89
CA VAL A 152 -6.16 -7.46 -0.22
C VAL A 152 -6.29 -5.93 -0.22
N GLY A 153 -5.18 -5.17 -0.30
CA GLY A 153 -5.06 -3.75 -0.63
C GLY A 153 -3.71 -3.45 -1.33
N PHE A 154 -3.36 -2.18 -1.51
CA PHE A 154 -2.12 -1.76 -2.16
C PHE A 154 -1.02 -1.44 -1.15
N PHE A 155 0.14 -2.11 -1.27
CA PHE A 155 1.34 -1.85 -0.49
C PHE A 155 2.43 -1.26 -1.38
N ALA A 156 3.10 -0.23 -0.90
CA ALA A 156 4.28 0.35 -1.53
C ALA A 156 5.48 0.12 -0.61
N LEU A 157 6.44 -0.68 -1.08
CA LEU A 157 7.65 -1.11 -0.39
C LEU A 157 8.89 -0.35 -0.87
#